data_AF-A0A7Y1XTP0-F1
#
_entry.id   AF-A0A7Y1XTP0-F1
#
_cell.length_a   1.000
_cell.length_b   1.000
_cell.length_c   1.000
_cell.angle_alpha   90.00
_cell.angle_beta   90.00
_cell.angle_gamma   90.00
#
_symmetry.space_group_name_H-M   'P 1'
#
loop_
_entity.id
_entity.type
_entity.pdbx_description
1 polymer ?
#
loop_
_entity_poly.entity_id
_entity_poly.type
_entity_poly.pdbx_seq_one_letter_code
_entity_poly.pdbx_strand_id
1 'polypeptide(L)'
;MRSSGAVAALVVALAMTACTSSSSGTPTTTLPGTATTSTTLAADTQSSTTTSAATGPNPLTLGEITPDQVALMPMPELTGALNTYEVAIDRPEPNARLAQLTVIGPTDERDDIERWGRLDGHRTVLIAPVTSAIPAVETWVSVFADDDGAAAYLADFPADVEKRLDTGRKGAIQIIDSASFAVDAIGDGAIGIIAFEESETAGDGWETVIGFRIGRVLGFVSLYGTDDRDLRVVGQLIAEELADRIVGVLTSEILPPDQIPPPALTAYSFAFEQTVMETFLVTVFPDFDPGDLGDDPPPTTTSTTTTTGGSTTTTVVADTTTTTTRIERRTSTGRVSAEGTIVDDDLACTLTLGVFGIEETKSYVQSVGDTWLRDATTDGAYRSVAADEAPAATDLIYCPGWSPAPVATGLDSFVVPGTGAIEDLDGVEAERFDLGRDALVAIGYTPSIDVGPDLDRFTVWMNPDPGEPWIVGLELMLTGSTREFERALGPGFTPDADIVMEFSLRVTNLEDPRLVVVPPTEITEEG
;
A
#
# COMPACT_ATOMS: atom_id res chain seq x y z
N MET A 1 -28.95 13.09 39.24
CA MET A 1 -27.51 13.27 38.98
C MET A 1 -27.34 13.41 37.48
N ARG A 2 -26.79 14.54 37.04
CA ARG A 2 -26.31 14.85 35.67
C ARG A 2 -25.05 13.99 35.41
N SER A 3 -24.66 13.57 34.20
CA SER A 3 -24.27 14.29 32.96
C SER A 3 -24.19 13.26 31.82
N SER A 4 -24.61 13.46 30.55
CA SER A 4 -24.27 14.43 29.49
C SER A 4 -22.98 14.12 28.69
N GLY A 5 -23.14 13.99 27.36
CA GLY A 5 -22.17 14.31 26.28
C GLY A 5 -21.08 13.25 25.99
N ALA A 6 -20.55 13.08 24.78
CA ALA A 6 -20.65 13.86 23.55
C ALA A 6 -20.14 13.04 22.34
N VAL A 7 -20.71 13.36 21.17
CA VAL A 7 -20.24 13.05 19.81
C VAL A 7 -19.09 14.01 19.48
N ALA A 8 -17.99 13.52 18.90
CA ALA A 8 -16.90 14.30 18.30
C ALA A 8 -16.65 13.70 16.90
N ALA A 9 -16.65 14.38 15.75
CA ALA A 9 -16.22 15.73 15.34
C ALA A 9 -14.71 15.98 15.52
N LEU A 10 -13.87 15.47 14.61
CA LEU A 10 -12.58 16.07 14.22
C LEU A 10 -11.91 15.27 13.08
N VAL A 11 -11.65 15.88 11.91
CA VAL A 11 -10.33 15.94 11.23
C VAL A 11 -10.33 17.19 10.33
N VAL A 12 -10.10 18.35 10.93
CA VAL A 12 -9.47 19.52 10.28
C VAL A 12 -8.51 20.08 11.32
N ALA A 13 -7.24 19.70 11.22
CA ALA A 13 -6.11 20.39 11.84
C ALA A 13 -4.81 19.65 11.44
N LEU A 14 -4.08 20.15 10.45
CA LEU A 14 -2.63 19.96 10.42
C LEU A 14 -1.90 21.27 10.16
N ALA A 15 -1.08 21.58 11.15
CA ALA A 15 -0.15 22.67 11.39
C ALA A 15 0.49 23.39 10.18
N MET A 16 0.30 24.71 10.12
CA MET A 16 1.33 25.63 9.64
C MET A 16 2.10 26.19 10.84
N THR A 17 3.40 25.89 10.88
CA THR A 17 4.31 26.46 11.87
C THR A 17 4.74 27.84 11.40
N ALA A 18 4.44 28.83 12.22
CA ALA A 18 4.84 30.21 12.03
C ALA A 18 6.36 30.38 12.26
N CYS A 19 7.06 30.89 11.26
CA CYS A 19 8.29 31.66 11.45
C CYS A 19 7.99 33.12 11.14
N THR A 20 7.60 33.89 12.16
CA THR A 20 7.62 35.36 12.09
C THR A 20 8.89 35.85 12.76
N SER A 21 9.82 36.39 11.96
CA SER A 21 10.82 37.33 12.42
C SER A 21 10.75 38.60 11.57
N SER A 22 10.84 39.71 12.29
CA SER A 22 10.55 41.07 11.89
C SER A 22 11.62 41.69 11.00
N SER A 23 11.24 42.53 10.02
CA SER A 23 11.90 43.83 9.86
C SER A 23 11.13 44.78 8.93
N SER A 24 10.84 45.96 9.47
CA SER A 24 10.50 47.20 8.81
C SER A 24 11.48 47.60 7.71
N GLY A 25 10.97 48.12 6.58
CA GLY A 25 11.78 48.85 5.62
C GLY A 25 11.03 49.15 4.34
N THR A 26 10.37 50.30 4.28
CA THR A 26 9.92 50.93 3.03
C THR A 26 11.14 51.40 2.25
N PRO A 27 11.25 51.07 0.96
CA PRO A 27 11.65 52.12 0.02
C PRO A 27 10.77 52.16 -1.22
N THR A 28 10.24 53.36 -1.45
CA THR A 28 9.70 53.87 -2.69
C THR A 28 10.64 53.54 -3.85
N THR A 29 10.20 52.71 -4.81
CA THR A 29 10.89 52.55 -6.09
C THR A 29 9.90 52.72 -7.22
N THR A 30 10.20 53.69 -8.07
CA THR A 30 9.48 54.17 -9.23
C THR A 30 9.48 53.12 -10.35
N LEU A 31 8.31 52.76 -10.87
CA LEU A 31 8.11 51.93 -12.06
C LEU A 31 8.39 52.74 -13.36
N PRO A 32 9.21 52.25 -14.30
CA PRO A 32 9.03 52.51 -15.72
C PRO A 32 8.14 51.41 -16.32
N GLY A 33 7.16 51.83 -17.12
CA GLY A 33 6.06 50.97 -17.56
C GLY A 33 6.33 50.07 -18.77
N THR A 34 5.19 49.54 -19.23
CA THR A 34 4.91 48.94 -20.55
C THR A 34 5.28 47.47 -20.74
N ALA A 35 4.27 46.60 -20.60
CA ALA A 35 3.80 45.72 -21.67
C ALA A 35 2.47 45.09 -21.24
N THR A 36 1.36 45.72 -21.65
CA THR A 36 0.02 45.14 -21.57
C THR A 36 -0.09 44.07 -22.66
N THR A 37 -0.03 42.79 -22.30
CA THR A 37 -0.51 41.72 -23.18
C THR A 37 -1.87 41.30 -22.68
N SER A 38 -2.89 42.08 -23.05
CA SER A 38 -4.29 41.65 -22.92
C SER A 38 -4.54 40.61 -23.99
N THR A 39 -4.50 39.33 -23.63
CA THR A 39 -5.08 38.27 -24.46
C THR A 39 -6.59 38.34 -24.26
N THR A 40 -7.26 39.07 -25.15
CA THR A 40 -8.72 39.08 -25.23
C THR A 40 -9.15 37.69 -25.70
N LEU A 41 -9.67 36.85 -24.80
CA LEU A 41 -10.36 35.63 -25.18
C LEU A 41 -11.63 36.07 -25.92
N ALA A 42 -11.66 35.88 -27.23
CA ALA A 42 -12.88 36.02 -27.99
C ALA A 42 -13.83 34.90 -27.56
N ALA A 43 -14.94 35.27 -26.92
CA ALA A 43 -16.07 34.37 -26.74
C ALA A 43 -16.64 34.04 -28.12
N ASP A 44 -16.19 32.94 -28.70
CA ASP A 44 -16.77 32.40 -29.92
C ASP A 44 -18.03 31.64 -29.50
N THR A 45 -19.16 32.34 -29.54
CA THR A 45 -20.50 31.76 -29.34
C THR A 45 -20.85 30.94 -30.57
N GLN A 46 -20.22 29.77 -30.74
CA GLN A 46 -20.70 28.76 -31.67
C GLN A 46 -21.73 27.88 -30.95
N SER A 47 -23.02 28.20 -31.16
CA SER A 47 -24.09 27.22 -31.00
C SER A 47 -23.89 26.12 -32.04
N SER A 48 -23.08 25.13 -31.71
CA SER A 48 -23.01 23.87 -32.44
C SER A 48 -24.20 23.03 -32.03
N THR A 49 -25.28 23.10 -32.80
CA THR A 49 -26.39 22.13 -32.70
C THR A 49 -25.92 20.83 -33.36
N THR A 50 -25.12 20.04 -32.65
CA THR A 50 -24.80 18.67 -33.05
C THR A 50 -26.07 17.84 -32.91
N THR A 51 -26.69 17.55 -34.04
CA THR A 51 -27.79 16.59 -34.10
C THR A 51 -27.19 15.22 -33.85
N SER A 52 -27.32 14.72 -32.62
CA SER A 52 -26.92 13.37 -32.25
C SER A 52 -27.65 12.38 -33.15
N ALA A 53 -26.91 11.66 -33.99
CA ALA A 53 -27.46 10.52 -34.69
C ALA A 53 -27.85 9.50 -33.61
N ALA A 54 -29.12 9.08 -33.59
CA ALA A 54 -29.61 8.06 -32.69
C ALA A 54 -28.86 6.74 -32.96
N THR A 55 -27.76 6.54 -32.24
CA THR A 55 -27.08 5.26 -32.10
C THR A 55 -28.07 4.33 -31.40
N GLY A 56 -28.34 3.15 -31.97
CA GLY A 56 -29.18 2.15 -31.31
C GLY A 56 -28.66 1.83 -29.90
N PRO A 57 -29.50 1.24 -29.01
CA PRO A 57 -29.14 1.03 -27.62
C PRO A 57 -27.78 0.32 -27.52
N ASN A 58 -26.83 0.97 -26.85
CA ASN A 58 -25.50 0.43 -26.62
C ASN A 58 -25.66 -0.90 -25.85
N PRO A 59 -25.17 -2.05 -26.35
CA PRO A 59 -25.40 -3.36 -25.73
C PRO A 59 -24.93 -3.46 -24.27
N LEU A 60 -24.07 -2.54 -23.82
CA LEU A 60 -23.64 -2.38 -22.42
C LEU A 60 -24.76 -1.92 -21.45
N THR A 61 -25.98 -1.64 -21.94
CA THR A 61 -27.04 -0.94 -21.18
C THR A 61 -28.27 -1.78 -20.80
N LEU A 62 -28.34 -3.05 -21.21
CA LEU A 62 -29.52 -3.89 -21.01
C LEU A 62 -29.40 -4.96 -19.90
N GLY A 63 -28.18 -5.26 -19.44
CA GLY A 63 -27.96 -6.15 -18.30
C GLY A 63 -28.37 -5.50 -16.97
N GLU A 64 -28.75 -6.29 -15.97
CA GLU A 64 -28.87 -5.80 -14.59
C GLU A 64 -27.46 -5.44 -14.08
N ILE A 65 -27.27 -4.21 -13.59
CA ILE A 65 -26.00 -3.79 -12.97
C ILE A 65 -26.18 -4.00 -11.46
N THR A 66 -25.37 -4.87 -10.87
CA THR A 66 -25.46 -5.19 -9.45
C THR A 66 -24.76 -4.13 -8.58
N PRO A 67 -25.13 -3.98 -7.30
CA PRO A 67 -24.41 -3.11 -6.37
C PRO A 67 -22.91 -3.39 -6.30
N ASP A 68 -22.51 -4.66 -6.37
CA ASP A 68 -21.10 -5.06 -6.36
C ASP A 68 -20.36 -4.54 -7.59
N GLN A 69 -20.97 -4.62 -8.78
CA GLN A 69 -20.41 -4.00 -9.99
C GLN A 69 -20.28 -2.49 -9.82
N VAL A 70 -21.29 -1.80 -9.27
CA VAL A 70 -21.20 -0.35 -9.03
C VAL A 70 -20.05 0.01 -8.08
N ALA A 71 -19.81 -0.82 -7.05
CA ALA A 71 -18.71 -0.60 -6.11
C ALA A 71 -17.32 -0.72 -6.75
N LEU A 72 -17.17 -1.48 -7.84
CA LEU A 72 -15.90 -1.62 -8.55
C LEU A 72 -15.60 -0.47 -9.52
N MET A 73 -16.64 0.25 -9.96
CA MET A 73 -16.52 1.23 -11.04
C MET A 73 -15.68 2.46 -10.68
N PRO A 74 -15.81 3.08 -9.49
CA PRO A 74 -14.91 4.14 -9.05
C PRO A 74 -13.44 3.70 -9.03
N MET A 75 -12.53 4.66 -9.10
CA MET A 75 -11.10 4.37 -9.14
C MET A 75 -10.52 4.33 -7.72
N PRO A 76 -10.04 3.16 -7.24
CA PRO A 76 -9.38 3.05 -5.94
C PRO A 76 -7.91 3.50 -5.99
N GLU A 77 -7.36 3.67 -7.20
CA GLU A 77 -5.99 4.06 -7.47
C GLU A 77 -5.93 4.91 -8.74
N LEU A 78 -4.89 5.72 -8.88
CA LEU A 78 -4.66 6.57 -10.06
C LEU A 78 -3.34 6.20 -10.70
N THR A 79 -3.23 6.41 -12.01
CA THR A 79 -1.96 6.15 -12.72
C THR A 79 -1.01 7.35 -12.67
N GLY A 80 0.23 7.13 -13.11
CA GLY A 80 1.19 8.19 -13.38
C GLY A 80 1.56 9.02 -12.13
N ALA A 81 1.51 10.35 -12.25
CA ALA A 81 1.97 11.26 -11.20
C ALA A 81 1.06 11.30 -9.95
N LEU A 82 -0.10 10.64 -10.00
CA LEU A 82 -1.09 10.61 -8.91
C LEU A 82 -1.17 9.24 -8.22
N ASN A 83 -0.28 8.30 -8.57
CA ASN A 83 -0.24 6.95 -7.98
C ASN A 83 0.11 6.90 -6.48
N THR A 84 0.45 8.03 -5.87
CA THR A 84 0.76 8.14 -4.43
C THR A 84 -0.47 8.52 -3.58
N TYR A 85 -1.64 8.67 -4.19
CA TYR A 85 -2.85 9.07 -3.47
C TYR A 85 -3.45 7.88 -2.75
N GLU A 86 -3.92 8.12 -1.53
CA GLU A 86 -4.52 7.08 -0.69
C GLU A 86 -6.04 7.24 -0.64
N VAL A 87 -6.75 6.13 -0.59
CA VAL A 87 -8.21 6.11 -0.41
C VAL A 87 -8.56 6.64 0.98
N ALA A 88 -9.19 7.82 1.03
CA ALA A 88 -9.74 8.40 2.25
C ALA A 88 -11.19 8.01 2.49
N ILE A 89 -11.96 7.89 1.40
CA ILE A 89 -13.37 7.52 1.43
C ILE A 89 -13.59 6.53 0.31
N ASP A 90 -14.22 5.41 0.63
CA ASP A 90 -14.75 4.49 -0.37
C ASP A 90 -16.06 3.92 0.17
N ARG A 91 -17.19 4.26 -0.45
CA ARG A 91 -18.51 3.86 0.05
C ARG A 91 -19.64 3.97 -0.97
N PRO A 92 -20.74 3.24 -0.73
CA PRO A 92 -22.00 3.46 -1.41
C PRO A 92 -22.56 4.88 -1.18
N GLU A 93 -23.19 5.45 -2.21
CA GLU A 93 -23.91 6.72 -2.19
C GLU A 93 -25.40 6.49 -2.53
N PRO A 94 -26.20 5.99 -1.56
CA PRO A 94 -27.61 5.71 -1.79
C PRO A 94 -28.42 7.00 -1.94
N ASN A 95 -29.55 6.94 -2.65
CA ASN A 95 -30.46 8.08 -2.87
C ASN A 95 -30.84 8.82 -1.58
N ALA A 96 -31.04 8.09 -0.48
CA ALA A 96 -31.39 8.68 0.81
C ALA A 96 -30.31 9.62 1.36
N ARG A 97 -29.03 9.36 1.06
CA ARG A 97 -27.89 10.18 1.46
C ARG A 97 -27.76 11.39 0.54
N LEU A 98 -27.84 11.18 -0.78
CA LEU A 98 -27.74 12.23 -1.78
C LEU A 98 -28.86 13.28 -1.59
N ALA A 99 -30.10 12.83 -1.37
CA ALA A 99 -31.26 13.69 -1.09
C ALA A 99 -31.19 14.46 0.26
N GLN A 100 -30.17 14.20 1.09
CA GLN A 100 -29.90 14.91 2.34
C GLN A 100 -28.74 15.91 2.21
N LEU A 101 -28.00 15.90 1.10
CA LEU A 101 -26.91 16.85 0.88
C LEU A 101 -27.50 18.27 0.76
N THR A 102 -27.28 19.06 1.82
CA THR A 102 -27.83 20.41 1.96
C THR A 102 -27.19 21.44 1.04
N VAL A 103 -26.11 21.04 0.36
CA VAL A 103 -25.25 21.92 -0.44
C VAL A 103 -25.91 22.33 -1.76
N ILE A 104 -26.71 21.45 -2.38
CA ILE A 104 -27.45 21.72 -3.63
C ILE A 104 -28.89 22.23 -3.34
N GLY A 105 -29.32 22.13 -2.09
CA GLY A 105 -30.71 22.37 -1.68
C GLY A 105 -31.45 21.03 -1.64
N PRO A 106 -31.83 20.53 -0.45
CA PRO A 106 -32.27 19.14 -0.27
C PRO A 106 -33.60 18.79 -0.94
N THR A 107 -34.30 19.77 -1.51
CA THR A 107 -35.52 19.57 -2.29
C THR A 107 -35.20 19.27 -3.76
N ASP A 108 -34.20 19.94 -4.33
CA ASP A 108 -33.90 19.86 -5.77
C ASP A 108 -33.31 18.49 -6.12
N GLU A 109 -32.21 18.13 -5.45
CA GLU A 109 -31.56 16.83 -5.64
C GLU A 109 -32.51 15.64 -5.40
N ARG A 110 -33.43 15.77 -4.44
CA ARG A 110 -34.44 14.73 -4.20
C ARG A 110 -35.41 14.62 -5.37
N ASP A 111 -35.91 15.75 -5.85
CA ASP A 111 -36.85 15.81 -6.96
C ASP A 111 -36.19 15.30 -8.24
N ASP A 112 -34.89 15.54 -8.40
CA ASP A 112 -34.06 15.13 -9.53
C ASP A 112 -33.76 13.63 -9.54
N ILE A 113 -33.37 13.05 -8.41
CA ILE A 113 -33.28 11.61 -8.21
C ILE A 113 -34.59 10.92 -8.58
N GLU A 114 -35.73 11.44 -8.11
CA GLU A 114 -37.04 10.86 -8.38
C GLU A 114 -37.47 11.06 -9.84
N ARG A 115 -37.22 12.24 -10.40
CA ARG A 115 -37.60 12.62 -11.77
C ARG A 115 -36.83 11.83 -12.81
N TRP A 116 -35.52 11.65 -12.61
CA TRP A 116 -34.63 11.03 -13.59
C TRP A 116 -34.32 9.56 -13.27
N GLY A 117 -34.82 9.05 -12.15
CA GLY A 117 -34.80 7.62 -11.86
C GLY A 117 -33.42 7.08 -11.50
N ARG A 118 -32.64 7.84 -10.71
CA ARG A 118 -31.38 7.32 -10.15
C ARG A 118 -31.68 6.13 -9.25
N LEU A 119 -30.96 5.02 -9.45
CA LEU A 119 -31.12 3.79 -8.68
C LEU A 119 -30.13 3.75 -7.50
N ASP A 120 -28.85 3.93 -7.79
CA ASP A 120 -27.77 3.85 -6.78
C ASP A 120 -26.51 4.59 -7.24
N GLY A 121 -25.46 4.57 -6.43
CA GLY A 121 -24.11 4.97 -6.82
C GLY A 121 -23.05 4.63 -5.79
N HIS A 122 -21.79 4.86 -6.14
CA HIS A 122 -20.64 4.63 -5.26
C HIS A 122 -19.60 5.72 -5.47
N ARG A 123 -18.94 6.12 -4.39
CA ARG A 123 -18.00 7.25 -4.37
C ARG A 123 -16.69 6.86 -3.72
N THR A 124 -15.62 7.27 -4.36
CA THR A 124 -14.25 7.14 -3.84
C THR A 124 -13.59 8.51 -3.81
N VAL A 125 -12.94 8.84 -2.70
CA VAL A 125 -12.14 10.07 -2.53
C VAL A 125 -10.72 9.66 -2.18
N LEU A 126 -9.80 10.12 -3.00
CA LEU A 126 -8.36 9.90 -2.91
C LEU A 126 -7.72 11.18 -2.40
N ILE A 127 -6.85 11.08 -1.39
CA ILE A 127 -6.13 12.21 -0.82
C ILE A 127 -4.65 12.11 -1.13
N ALA A 128 -4.04 13.24 -1.45
CA ALA A 128 -2.61 13.30 -1.71
C ALA A 128 -1.81 13.29 -0.40
N PRO A 129 -0.55 12.83 -0.43
CA PRO A 129 0.41 13.13 0.62
C PRO A 129 0.60 14.65 0.75
N VAL A 130 0.89 15.10 1.98
CA VAL A 130 0.95 16.53 2.35
C VAL A 130 1.79 17.31 1.32
N THR A 131 1.30 18.47 0.85
CA THR A 131 1.91 19.42 -0.12
C THR A 131 1.60 19.26 -1.61
N SER A 132 0.74 18.32 -2.02
CA SER A 132 0.20 18.33 -3.40
C SER A 132 -0.68 19.56 -3.64
N ALA A 133 -0.65 20.12 -4.85
CA ALA A 133 -1.62 21.16 -5.21
C ALA A 133 -2.95 20.64 -5.74
N ILE A 134 -3.06 19.31 -5.91
CA ILE A 134 -4.33 18.63 -6.04
C ILE A 134 -4.50 17.84 -4.74
N PRO A 135 -4.97 18.44 -3.64
CA PRO A 135 -5.07 17.75 -2.35
C PRO A 135 -6.02 16.54 -2.37
N ALA A 136 -7.00 16.53 -3.28
CA ALA A 136 -7.97 15.44 -3.38
C ALA A 136 -8.46 15.24 -4.81
N VAL A 137 -8.69 13.97 -5.15
CA VAL A 137 -9.39 13.53 -6.36
C VAL A 137 -10.58 12.72 -5.92
N GLU A 138 -11.76 13.04 -6.42
CA GLU A 138 -12.99 12.33 -6.16
C GLU A 138 -13.49 11.68 -7.45
N THR A 139 -13.84 10.41 -7.36
CA THR A 139 -14.56 9.70 -8.41
C THR A 139 -15.91 9.23 -7.88
N TRP A 140 -16.96 9.49 -8.65
CA TRP A 140 -18.32 9.13 -8.27
C TRP A 140 -19.04 8.51 -9.46
N VAL A 141 -19.66 7.36 -9.23
CA VAL A 141 -20.45 6.66 -10.23
C VAL A 141 -21.89 6.58 -9.77
N SER A 142 -22.84 6.86 -10.66
CA SER A 142 -24.28 6.73 -10.42
C SER A 142 -24.94 5.92 -11.52
N VAL A 143 -25.89 5.07 -11.13
CA VAL A 143 -26.67 4.23 -12.05
C VAL A 143 -28.11 4.72 -12.09
N PHE A 144 -28.66 4.79 -13.29
CA PHE A 144 -30.02 5.21 -13.57
C PHE A 144 -30.87 4.06 -14.10
N ALA A 145 -32.19 4.23 -14.03
CA ALA A 145 -33.14 3.25 -14.57
C ALA A 145 -32.97 3.07 -16.09
N ASP A 146 -32.68 4.16 -16.80
CA ASP A 146 -32.50 4.19 -18.24
C ASP A 146 -31.51 5.28 -18.68
N ASP A 147 -31.21 5.26 -19.99
CA ASP A 147 -30.27 6.15 -20.64
C ASP A 147 -30.75 7.61 -20.68
N ASP A 148 -32.06 7.80 -20.89
CA ASP A 148 -32.68 9.12 -20.98
C ASP A 148 -32.63 9.85 -19.64
N GLY A 149 -32.85 9.14 -18.52
CA GLY A 149 -32.71 9.64 -17.17
C GLY A 149 -31.27 10.08 -16.87
N ALA A 150 -30.29 9.24 -17.20
CA ALA A 150 -28.87 9.59 -17.05
C ALA A 150 -28.50 10.82 -17.88
N ALA A 151 -28.94 10.89 -19.15
CA ALA A 151 -28.67 12.02 -20.03
C ALA A 151 -29.30 13.32 -19.51
N ALA A 152 -30.53 13.27 -19.01
CA ALA A 152 -31.22 14.41 -18.45
C ALA A 152 -30.56 14.92 -17.16
N TYR A 153 -30.15 14.01 -16.27
CA TYR A 153 -29.42 14.35 -15.04
C TYR A 153 -28.09 15.04 -15.37
N LEU A 154 -27.30 14.49 -16.30
CA LEU A 154 -26.03 15.10 -16.71
C LEU A 154 -26.21 16.49 -17.34
N ALA A 155 -27.30 16.69 -18.08
CA ALA A 155 -27.62 17.96 -18.72
C ALA A 155 -28.06 19.06 -17.74
N ASP A 156 -28.65 18.70 -16.59
CA ASP A 156 -29.06 19.68 -15.56
C ASP A 156 -27.89 20.07 -14.63
N PHE A 157 -26.83 19.25 -14.56
CA PHE A 157 -25.69 19.47 -13.67
C PHE A 157 -25.09 20.89 -13.71
N PRO A 158 -24.91 21.55 -14.88
CA PRO A 158 -24.46 22.95 -14.90
C PRO A 158 -25.44 23.93 -14.26
N ALA A 159 -26.74 23.71 -14.43
CA ALA A 159 -27.77 24.54 -13.82
C ALA A 159 -27.75 24.38 -12.30
N ASP A 160 -27.47 23.18 -11.78
CA ASP A 160 -27.32 22.95 -10.34
C ASP A 160 -26.10 23.67 -9.75
N VAL A 161 -24.98 23.68 -10.47
CA VAL A 161 -23.81 24.47 -10.08
C VAL A 161 -24.13 25.97 -10.10
N GLU A 162 -24.88 26.45 -11.10
CA GLU A 162 -25.32 27.85 -11.17
C GLU A 162 -26.29 28.20 -10.02
N LYS A 163 -27.25 27.32 -9.69
CA LYS A 163 -28.12 27.48 -8.51
C LYS A 163 -27.30 27.56 -7.21
N ARG A 164 -26.19 26.81 -7.09
CA ARG A 164 -25.28 26.90 -5.93
C ARG A 164 -24.64 28.29 -5.81
N LEU A 165 -24.29 28.95 -6.93
CA LEU A 165 -23.81 30.34 -6.93
C LEU A 165 -24.86 31.30 -6.32
N ASP A 166 -26.12 31.14 -6.73
CA ASP A 166 -27.22 32.06 -6.37
C ASP A 166 -27.74 31.92 -4.94
N THR A 167 -27.53 30.75 -4.30
CA THR A 167 -28.07 30.49 -2.95
C THR A 167 -27.26 31.09 -1.80
N GLY A 168 -26.11 31.73 -2.10
CA GLY A 168 -25.20 32.32 -1.11
C GLY A 168 -24.48 31.28 -0.24
N ARG A 169 -23.61 31.73 0.67
CA ARG A 169 -22.79 30.83 1.51
C ARG A 169 -23.65 29.87 2.34
N LYS A 170 -23.55 28.56 2.06
CA LYS A 170 -24.10 27.48 2.87
C LYS A 170 -22.98 26.53 3.30
N GLY A 171 -22.52 26.66 4.53
CA GLY A 171 -21.42 25.85 5.08
C GLY A 171 -20.06 26.54 4.96
N ALA A 172 -18.99 25.75 4.96
CA ALA A 172 -17.60 26.23 4.98
C ALA A 172 -17.03 26.60 3.59
N ILE A 173 -17.77 26.34 2.52
CA ILE A 173 -17.37 26.53 1.12
C ILE A 173 -18.49 27.28 0.39
N GLN A 174 -18.12 28.31 -0.38
CA GLN A 174 -19.04 29.04 -1.26
C GLN A 174 -18.49 29.02 -2.67
N ILE A 175 -19.30 28.60 -3.65
CA ILE A 175 -18.95 28.81 -5.06
C ILE A 175 -19.19 30.29 -5.37
N ILE A 176 -18.19 30.96 -5.92
CA ILE A 176 -18.20 32.39 -6.25
C ILE A 176 -18.24 32.66 -7.75
N ASP A 177 -17.78 31.71 -8.56
CA ASP A 177 -17.82 31.76 -10.02
C ASP A 177 -17.81 30.33 -10.59
N SER A 178 -18.33 30.14 -11.79
CA SER A 178 -18.22 28.85 -12.49
C SER A 178 -18.23 29.02 -14.01
N ALA A 179 -17.56 28.13 -14.71
CA ALA A 179 -17.55 28.08 -16.16
C ALA A 179 -17.61 26.63 -16.65
N SER A 180 -18.52 26.36 -17.57
CA SER A 180 -18.53 25.08 -18.29
C SER A 180 -17.51 25.07 -19.42
N PHE A 181 -16.96 23.90 -19.72
CA PHE A 181 -16.11 23.65 -20.88
C PHE A 181 -16.50 22.35 -21.56
N ALA A 182 -16.24 22.27 -22.87
CA ALA A 182 -16.49 21.06 -23.63
C ALA A 182 -15.44 19.98 -23.28
N VAL A 183 -15.90 18.74 -23.15
CA VAL A 183 -15.05 17.56 -22.97
C VAL A 183 -15.31 16.66 -24.16
N ASP A 184 -14.28 16.43 -24.95
CA ASP A 184 -14.39 15.64 -26.17
C ASP A 184 -14.22 14.15 -25.85
N ALA A 185 -14.92 13.29 -26.62
CA ALA A 185 -14.63 11.87 -26.78
C ALA A 185 -14.76 10.93 -25.56
N ILE A 186 -15.36 11.35 -24.44
CA ILE A 186 -15.64 10.44 -23.31
C ILE A 186 -17.11 9.99 -23.31
N GLY A 187 -17.31 8.68 -23.42
CA GLY A 187 -18.63 8.04 -23.35
C GLY A 187 -19.61 8.50 -24.43
N ASP A 188 -20.90 8.40 -24.12
CA ASP A 188 -22.02 8.82 -24.97
C ASP A 188 -22.36 10.32 -24.82
N GLY A 189 -21.65 11.03 -23.92
CA GLY A 189 -21.78 12.47 -23.69
C GLY A 189 -21.02 12.89 -22.44
N ALA A 190 -20.36 14.05 -22.48
CA ALA A 190 -19.56 14.58 -21.38
C ALA A 190 -19.65 16.11 -21.26
N ILE A 191 -19.46 16.61 -20.06
CA ILE A 191 -19.41 18.04 -19.74
C ILE A 191 -18.37 18.31 -18.66
N GLY A 192 -17.62 19.40 -18.83
CA GLY A 192 -16.68 19.89 -17.84
C GLY A 192 -17.20 21.16 -17.17
N ILE A 193 -16.92 21.33 -15.89
CA ILE A 193 -17.20 22.54 -15.11
C ILE A 193 -15.97 22.88 -14.28
N ILE A 194 -15.60 24.16 -14.27
CA ILE A 194 -14.69 24.73 -13.27
C ILE A 194 -15.54 25.56 -12.32
N ALA A 195 -15.45 25.30 -11.03
CA ALA A 195 -16.11 26.05 -9.97
C ALA A 195 -15.05 26.70 -9.08
N PHE A 196 -15.09 28.02 -8.92
CA PHE A 196 -14.21 28.75 -8.02
C PHE A 196 -14.84 28.83 -6.64
N GLU A 197 -14.09 28.46 -5.61
CA GLU A 197 -14.59 28.28 -4.27
C GLU A 197 -13.87 29.17 -3.26
N GLU A 198 -14.64 29.85 -2.39
CA GLU A 198 -14.12 30.59 -1.24
C GLU A 198 -14.40 29.79 0.04
N SER A 199 -13.33 29.29 0.69
CA SER A 199 -13.44 28.59 1.97
C SER A 199 -13.03 29.47 3.15
N GLU A 200 -13.84 29.41 4.22
CA GLU A 200 -13.55 30.08 5.49
C GLU A 200 -12.35 29.46 6.23
N THR A 201 -12.04 28.19 5.94
CA THR A 201 -11.05 27.40 6.68
C THR A 201 -9.92 26.85 5.82
N ALA A 202 -10.15 26.65 4.52
CA ALA A 202 -9.20 26.03 3.62
C ALA A 202 -8.51 27.03 2.66
N GLY A 203 -8.90 28.30 2.69
CA GLY A 203 -8.46 29.30 1.70
C GLY A 203 -9.25 29.22 0.40
N ASP A 204 -8.92 30.08 -0.55
CA ASP A 204 -9.53 30.07 -1.89
C ASP A 204 -9.01 28.87 -2.68
N GLY A 205 -9.89 28.23 -3.44
CA GLY A 205 -9.56 27.12 -4.32
C GLY A 205 -10.47 27.09 -5.55
N TRP A 206 -10.32 26.05 -6.37
CA TRP A 206 -11.32 25.70 -7.37
C TRP A 206 -11.44 24.19 -7.46
N GLU A 207 -12.59 23.78 -7.97
CA GLU A 207 -12.94 22.42 -8.30
C GLU A 207 -13.03 22.32 -9.82
N THR A 208 -12.39 21.33 -10.42
CA THR A 208 -12.63 20.94 -11.81
C THR A 208 -13.41 19.63 -11.81
N VAL A 209 -14.64 19.66 -12.31
CA VAL A 209 -15.52 18.50 -12.41
C VAL A 209 -15.71 18.12 -13.86
N ILE A 210 -15.57 16.83 -14.18
CA ILE A 210 -15.95 16.26 -15.48
C ILE A 210 -16.99 15.18 -15.21
N GLY A 211 -18.20 15.39 -15.71
CA GLY A 211 -19.26 14.39 -15.73
C GLY A 211 -19.38 13.79 -17.13
N PHE A 212 -19.53 12.48 -17.22
CA PHE A 212 -19.75 11.78 -18.48
C PHE A 212 -20.75 10.64 -18.32
N ARG A 213 -21.30 10.19 -19.45
CA ARG A 213 -22.34 9.16 -19.53
C ARG A 213 -21.86 7.97 -20.35
N ILE A 214 -22.14 6.76 -19.87
CA ILE A 214 -22.02 5.51 -20.62
C ILE A 214 -23.33 4.76 -20.44
N GLY A 215 -24.24 4.92 -21.39
CA GLY A 215 -25.61 4.46 -21.26
C GLY A 215 -26.29 5.03 -20.01
N ARG A 216 -26.89 4.14 -19.21
CA ARG A 216 -27.55 4.51 -17.94
C ARG A 216 -26.59 4.77 -16.77
N VAL A 217 -25.27 4.76 -16.98
CA VAL A 217 -24.27 5.03 -15.94
C VAL A 217 -23.67 6.42 -16.15
N LEU A 218 -23.60 7.20 -15.07
CA LEU A 218 -22.83 8.45 -15.03
C LEU A 218 -21.57 8.26 -14.22
N GLY A 219 -20.45 8.69 -14.77
CA GLY A 219 -19.18 8.85 -14.07
C GLY A 219 -18.88 10.34 -13.86
N PHE A 220 -18.40 10.69 -12.68
CA PHE A 220 -17.93 12.02 -12.33
C PHE A 220 -16.51 11.92 -11.78
N VAL A 221 -15.66 12.81 -12.26
CA VAL A 221 -14.33 13.05 -11.70
C VAL A 221 -14.28 14.49 -11.22
N SER A 222 -13.93 14.69 -9.96
CA SER A 222 -13.71 16.01 -9.37
C SER A 222 -12.29 16.14 -8.84
N LEU A 223 -11.61 17.24 -9.18
CA LEU A 223 -10.27 17.57 -8.73
C LEU A 223 -10.32 18.89 -7.98
N TYR A 224 -9.86 18.86 -6.73
CA TYR A 224 -9.72 20.05 -5.91
C TYR A 224 -8.32 20.63 -6.09
N GLY A 225 -8.21 21.90 -6.46
CA GLY A 225 -6.95 22.60 -6.68
C GLY A 225 -6.67 23.69 -5.64
N THR A 226 -5.39 23.91 -5.31
CA THR A 226 -4.94 24.97 -4.39
C THR A 226 -3.97 26.01 -5.00
N ASP A 227 -3.49 25.82 -6.23
CA ASP A 227 -2.76 26.84 -7.03
C ASP A 227 -3.34 27.07 -8.43
N ASP A 228 -3.14 28.22 -9.09
CA ASP A 228 -3.83 28.63 -10.34
C ASP A 228 -3.62 27.77 -11.61
N ARG A 229 -3.14 26.53 -11.47
CA ARG A 229 -3.02 25.54 -12.52
C ARG A 229 -4.35 25.13 -13.10
N ASP A 230 -4.33 25.00 -14.42
CA ASP A 230 -5.42 24.45 -15.21
C ASP A 230 -5.48 22.92 -15.06
N LEU A 231 -6.50 22.43 -14.36
CA LEU A 231 -6.70 21.00 -14.10
C LEU A 231 -7.55 20.30 -15.17
N ARG A 232 -8.01 21.00 -16.22
CA ARG A 232 -8.91 20.42 -17.24
C ARG A 232 -8.30 19.21 -17.93
N VAL A 233 -7.03 19.31 -18.34
CA VAL A 233 -6.33 18.21 -19.04
C VAL A 233 -6.13 17.02 -18.10
N VAL A 234 -5.75 17.27 -16.85
CA VAL A 234 -5.56 16.21 -15.86
C VAL A 234 -6.89 15.52 -15.56
N GLY A 235 -7.95 16.30 -15.34
CA GLY A 235 -9.28 15.75 -15.10
C GLY A 235 -9.80 14.95 -16.27
N GLN A 236 -9.53 15.37 -17.51
CA GLN A 236 -9.94 14.62 -18.69
C GLN A 236 -9.27 13.25 -18.76
N LEU A 237 -7.96 13.17 -18.50
CA LEU A 237 -7.24 11.89 -18.46
C LEU A 237 -7.80 10.93 -17.40
N ILE A 238 -8.06 11.43 -16.20
CA ILE A 238 -8.67 10.64 -15.11
C ILE A 238 -10.10 10.22 -15.47
N ALA A 239 -10.86 11.06 -16.17
CA ALA A 239 -12.20 10.72 -16.64
C ALA A 239 -12.18 9.66 -17.75
N GLU A 240 -11.19 9.69 -18.64
CA GLU A 240 -10.95 8.64 -19.64
C GLU A 240 -10.62 7.30 -18.96
N GLU A 241 -9.73 7.30 -17.95
CA GLU A 241 -9.41 6.11 -17.16
C GLU A 241 -10.64 5.55 -16.40
N LEU A 242 -11.45 6.42 -15.79
CA LEU A 242 -12.69 6.01 -15.13
C LEU A 242 -13.70 5.44 -16.13
N ALA A 243 -13.78 6.01 -17.34
CA ALA A 243 -14.67 5.52 -18.40
C ALA A 243 -14.26 4.10 -18.83
N ASP A 244 -12.97 3.87 -19.08
CA ASP A 244 -12.44 2.56 -19.43
C ASP A 244 -12.70 1.53 -18.31
N ARG A 245 -12.51 1.93 -17.05
CA ARG A 245 -12.81 1.08 -15.89
C ARG A 245 -14.30 0.72 -15.82
N ILE A 246 -15.20 1.67 -16.01
CA ILE A 246 -16.65 1.39 -16.05
C ILE A 246 -16.97 0.38 -17.15
N VAL A 247 -16.41 0.55 -18.35
CA VAL A 247 -16.59 -0.41 -19.46
C VAL A 247 -16.04 -1.77 -19.09
N GLY A 248 -14.85 -1.85 -18.49
CA GLY A 248 -14.23 -3.09 -18.03
C GLY A 248 -15.10 -3.85 -17.02
N VAL A 249 -15.70 -3.15 -16.06
CA VAL A 249 -16.64 -3.77 -15.10
C VAL A 249 -17.91 -4.25 -15.80
N LEU A 250 -18.50 -3.44 -16.69
CA LEU A 250 -19.74 -3.79 -17.39
C LEU A 250 -19.54 -4.95 -18.38
N THR A 251 -18.34 -5.10 -18.93
CA THR A 251 -17.96 -6.20 -19.83
C THR A 251 -17.41 -7.42 -19.09
N SER A 252 -17.31 -7.36 -17.75
CA SER A 252 -16.72 -8.40 -16.90
C SER A 252 -15.24 -8.67 -17.16
N GLU A 253 -14.52 -7.72 -17.75
CA GLU A 253 -13.05 -7.72 -17.80
C GLU A 253 -12.43 -7.36 -16.44
N ILE A 254 -13.14 -6.53 -15.66
CA ILE A 254 -12.83 -6.25 -14.26
C ILE A 254 -13.88 -6.95 -13.40
N LEU A 255 -13.43 -7.91 -12.60
CA LEU A 255 -14.28 -8.73 -11.73
C LEU A 255 -14.19 -8.25 -10.27
N PRO A 256 -15.26 -8.44 -9.48
CA PRO A 256 -15.17 -8.20 -8.05
C PRO A 256 -14.15 -9.15 -7.40
N PRO A 257 -13.50 -8.75 -6.29
CA PRO A 257 -12.43 -9.52 -5.66
C PRO A 257 -12.80 -10.97 -5.31
N ASP A 258 -14.08 -11.25 -5.06
CA ASP A 258 -14.63 -12.57 -4.75
C ASP A 258 -14.95 -13.42 -6.00
N GLN A 259 -14.91 -12.82 -7.19
CA GLN A 259 -15.11 -13.46 -8.49
C GLN A 259 -13.84 -13.51 -9.34
N ILE A 260 -12.72 -12.97 -8.86
CA ILE A 260 -11.40 -13.37 -9.37
C ILE A 260 -11.21 -14.80 -8.84
N PRO A 261 -11.38 -15.87 -9.64
CA PRO A 261 -11.01 -17.18 -9.15
C PRO A 261 -9.52 -17.07 -8.77
N PRO A 262 -9.11 -17.46 -7.56
CA PRO A 262 -7.69 -17.65 -7.33
C PRO A 262 -7.21 -18.58 -8.45
N PRO A 263 -6.11 -18.28 -9.16
CA PRO A 263 -5.57 -19.24 -10.11
C PRO A 263 -5.38 -20.55 -9.34
N ALA A 264 -6.13 -21.56 -9.74
CA ALA A 264 -6.34 -22.75 -8.93
C ALA A 264 -5.12 -23.67 -9.05
N LEU A 265 -4.02 -23.28 -8.42
CA LEU A 265 -3.02 -24.24 -7.96
C LEU A 265 -3.56 -24.86 -6.69
N THR A 266 -4.39 -25.89 -6.85
CA THR A 266 -4.88 -26.72 -5.74
C THR A 266 -3.75 -27.49 -5.06
N ALA A 267 -2.52 -27.44 -5.58
CA ALA A 267 -1.38 -28.06 -4.95
C ALA A 267 -0.03 -27.55 -5.51
N TYR A 268 1.02 -27.44 -4.68
CA TYR A 268 2.42 -27.34 -5.14
C TYR A 268 3.42 -27.78 -4.06
N SER A 269 4.64 -28.19 -4.46
CA SER A 269 5.77 -28.41 -3.55
C SER A 269 6.78 -27.28 -3.62
N PHE A 270 7.28 -26.84 -2.47
CA PHE A 270 8.26 -25.76 -2.35
C PHE A 270 9.53 -26.21 -1.63
N ALA A 271 10.63 -25.56 -2.01
CA ALA A 271 11.89 -25.56 -1.27
C ALA A 271 12.28 -24.10 -1.01
N PHE A 272 12.54 -23.80 0.24
CA PHE A 272 12.88 -22.48 0.77
C PHE A 272 14.24 -22.58 1.46
N GLU A 273 15.11 -21.63 1.17
CA GLU A 273 16.40 -21.51 1.83
C GLU A 273 16.70 -20.05 2.17
N GLN A 274 17.05 -19.80 3.42
CA GLN A 274 17.54 -18.53 3.91
C GLN A 274 18.88 -18.72 4.60
N THR A 275 19.86 -17.89 4.22
CA THR A 275 21.17 -17.85 4.87
C THR A 275 21.39 -16.44 5.43
N VAL A 276 21.75 -16.37 6.72
CA VAL A 276 22.11 -15.12 7.39
C VAL A 276 23.57 -15.23 7.82
N MET A 277 24.40 -14.32 7.32
CA MET A 277 25.79 -14.21 7.71
C MET A 277 25.99 -12.90 8.47
N GLU A 278 26.45 -13.00 9.72
CA GLU A 278 26.78 -11.83 10.55
C GLU A 278 28.30 -11.77 10.76
N THR A 279 28.89 -10.61 10.49
CA THR A 279 30.31 -10.37 10.76
C THR A 279 30.46 -9.28 11.82
N PHE A 280 31.08 -9.62 12.95
CA PHE A 280 31.24 -8.71 14.09
C PHE A 280 32.64 -8.77 14.69
N LEU A 281 33.00 -7.74 15.46
CA LEU A 281 34.29 -7.63 16.13
C LEU A 281 34.17 -8.08 17.59
N VAL A 282 34.98 -9.04 17.99
CA VAL A 282 35.11 -9.48 19.38
C VAL A 282 36.39 -8.92 19.95
N THR A 283 36.27 -8.25 21.09
CA THR A 283 37.42 -7.82 21.89
C THR A 283 37.82 -8.95 22.84
N VAL A 284 38.98 -9.57 22.60
CA VAL A 284 39.51 -10.65 23.43
C VAL A 284 40.51 -10.07 24.43
N PHE A 285 40.23 -10.26 25.72
CA PHE A 285 41.15 -9.91 26.80
C PHE A 285 42.04 -11.12 27.11
N PRO A 286 43.37 -11.01 26.99
CA PRO A 286 44.28 -12.16 27.01
C PRO A 286 44.41 -12.86 28.37
N ASP A 287 43.90 -12.31 29.48
CA ASP A 287 44.14 -12.82 30.84
C ASP A 287 42.88 -13.36 31.56
N PHE A 288 41.77 -13.59 30.85
CA PHE A 288 40.61 -14.26 31.48
C PHE A 288 40.70 -15.77 31.25
N ASP A 289 41.38 -16.48 32.15
CA ASP A 289 41.23 -17.94 32.28
C ASP A 289 39.98 -18.21 33.14
N PRO A 290 38.86 -18.67 32.55
CA PRO A 290 37.65 -18.96 33.32
C PRO A 290 37.84 -20.11 34.33
N GLY A 291 38.97 -20.84 34.25
CA GLY A 291 39.35 -21.90 35.19
C GLY A 291 40.02 -21.41 36.48
N ASP A 292 40.48 -20.16 36.55
CA ASP A 292 41.22 -19.60 37.70
C ASP A 292 40.39 -18.54 38.45
N LEU A 293 39.27 -18.98 39.04
CA LEU A 293 38.51 -18.19 40.03
C LEU A 293 39.16 -18.23 41.43
N GLY A 294 40.43 -18.59 41.53
CA GLY A 294 41.12 -18.75 42.81
C GLY A 294 41.43 -17.41 43.44
N ASP A 295 40.69 -17.06 44.51
CA ASP A 295 40.97 -16.21 45.69
C ASP A 295 41.95 -15.00 45.61
N ASP A 296 42.45 -14.60 44.44
CA ASP A 296 43.39 -13.50 44.32
C ASP A 296 42.63 -12.18 44.57
N PRO A 297 43.06 -11.40 45.58
CA PRO A 297 42.38 -10.17 45.92
C PRO A 297 42.44 -9.20 44.74
N PRO A 298 41.39 -8.38 44.53
CA PRO A 298 41.40 -7.39 43.47
C PRO A 298 42.65 -6.50 43.59
N PRO A 299 43.24 -6.06 42.45
CA PRO A 299 44.47 -5.29 42.46
C PRO A 299 44.32 -4.06 43.36
N THR A 300 45.21 -3.93 44.34
CA THR A 300 45.16 -2.87 45.35
C THR A 300 45.86 -1.62 44.81
N THR A 301 45.09 -0.60 44.46
CA THR A 301 45.65 0.72 44.11
C THR A 301 46.30 1.37 45.32
N THR A 302 47.61 1.60 45.27
CA THR A 302 48.36 2.30 46.33
C THR A 302 48.48 3.79 45.98
N SER A 303 47.75 4.64 46.70
CA SER A 303 47.82 6.09 46.55
C SER A 303 48.84 6.67 47.52
N THR A 304 49.81 7.45 47.03
CA THR A 304 50.75 8.18 47.91
C THR A 304 50.50 9.68 47.80
N THR A 305 50.13 10.32 48.91
CA THR A 305 49.87 11.76 48.96
C THR A 305 51.06 12.47 49.56
N THR A 306 51.65 13.42 48.83
CA THR A 306 52.76 14.24 49.34
C THR A 306 52.34 15.71 49.34
N THR A 307 52.51 16.40 50.47
CA THR A 307 52.17 17.83 50.61
C THR A 307 53.45 18.63 50.79
N THR A 308 53.70 19.60 49.91
CA THR A 308 54.84 20.52 50.02
C THR A 308 54.37 21.92 49.63
N GLY A 309 54.59 22.91 50.50
CA GLY A 309 54.30 24.32 50.19
C GLY A 309 52.82 24.67 50.01
N GLY A 310 51.90 24.01 50.73
CA GLY A 310 50.47 24.36 50.72
C GLY A 310 49.67 23.86 49.51
N SER A 311 50.27 23.08 48.61
CA SER A 311 49.58 22.37 47.54
C SER A 311 49.67 20.86 47.77
N THR A 312 48.53 20.17 47.72
CA THR A 312 48.44 18.71 47.85
C THR A 312 48.34 18.12 46.44
N THR A 313 49.34 17.30 46.07
CA THR A 313 49.30 16.53 44.82
C THR A 313 49.17 15.05 45.18
N THR A 314 48.09 14.42 44.69
CA THR A 314 47.86 12.98 44.83
C THR A 314 48.36 12.31 43.56
N THR A 315 49.41 11.50 43.67
CA THR A 315 49.91 10.71 42.54
C THR A 315 49.39 9.29 42.70
N VAL A 316 48.46 8.90 41.84
CA VAL A 316 48.02 7.51 41.70
C VAL A 316 48.95 6.85 40.70
N VAL A 317 49.82 5.95 41.17
CA VAL A 317 50.61 5.09 40.29
C VAL A 317 49.71 3.89 39.98
N ALA A 318 49.04 3.92 38.83
CA ALA A 318 48.44 2.73 38.28
C ALA A 318 49.58 1.83 37.78
N ASP A 319 49.62 0.58 38.23
CA ASP A 319 50.47 -0.43 37.59
C ASP A 319 50.04 -0.51 36.12
N THR A 320 50.90 -0.08 35.21
CA THR A 320 50.68 -0.20 33.78
C THR A 320 50.93 -1.64 33.36
N THR A 321 49.99 -2.53 33.68
CA THR A 321 49.86 -3.79 32.96
C THR A 321 49.40 -3.43 31.55
N THR A 322 50.27 -3.57 30.57
CA THR A 322 49.96 -3.33 29.16
C THR A 322 49.04 -4.45 28.67
N THR A 323 47.75 -4.39 29.00
CA THR A 323 46.76 -5.34 28.48
C THR A 323 46.66 -5.11 26.98
N THR A 324 47.27 -5.99 26.20
CA THR A 324 47.20 -5.91 24.74
C THR A 324 45.85 -6.44 24.32
N THR A 325 44.89 -5.53 24.16
CA THR A 325 43.55 -5.85 23.67
C THR A 325 43.65 -6.36 22.23
N ARG A 326 43.30 -7.63 21.99
CA ARG A 326 43.26 -8.20 20.64
C ARG A 326 41.82 -8.10 20.12
N ILE A 327 41.63 -7.38 19.02
CA ILE A 327 40.36 -7.33 18.31
C ILE A 327 40.37 -8.45 17.25
N GLU A 328 39.45 -9.39 17.36
CA GLU A 328 39.26 -10.48 16.40
C GLU A 328 37.95 -10.29 15.63
N ARG A 329 37.98 -10.40 14.31
CA ARG A 329 36.76 -10.46 13.49
C ARG A 329 36.23 -11.89 13.53
N ARG A 330 34.97 -12.06 13.93
CA ARG A 330 34.26 -13.35 13.89
C ARG A 330 33.10 -13.26 12.91
N THR A 331 32.79 -14.40 12.30
CA THR A 331 31.64 -14.55 11.40
C THR A 331 30.79 -15.68 11.94
N SER A 332 29.51 -15.41 12.14
CA SER A 332 28.48 -16.42 12.38
C SER A 332 27.68 -16.62 11.10
N THR A 333 27.27 -17.86 10.87
CA THR A 333 26.34 -18.21 9.79
C THR A 333 25.18 -18.96 10.42
N GLY A 334 23.98 -18.41 10.24
CA GLY A 334 22.72 -19.10 10.45
C GLY A 334 22.16 -19.54 9.11
N ARG A 335 21.62 -20.74 9.04
CA ARG A 335 20.91 -21.25 7.87
C ARG A 335 19.54 -21.74 8.31
N VAL A 336 18.51 -21.37 7.57
CA VAL A 336 17.17 -21.90 7.71
C VAL A 336 16.79 -22.49 6.36
N SER A 337 16.37 -23.74 6.34
CA SER A 337 15.79 -24.35 5.14
C SER A 337 14.43 -24.91 5.46
N ALA A 338 13.46 -24.70 4.59
CA ALA A 338 12.15 -25.30 4.71
C ALA A 338 11.78 -26.00 3.41
N GLU A 339 11.19 -27.19 3.52
CA GLU A 339 10.63 -27.90 2.37
C GLU A 339 9.20 -28.31 2.71
N GLY A 340 8.31 -28.26 1.74
CA GLY A 340 6.92 -28.53 2.03
C GLY A 340 6.05 -28.73 0.81
N THR A 341 4.79 -29.00 1.10
CA THR A 341 3.74 -29.18 0.10
C THR A 341 2.49 -28.49 0.60
N ILE A 342 1.84 -27.78 -0.31
CA ILE A 342 0.53 -27.18 -0.11
C ILE A 342 -0.45 -27.92 -0.99
N VAL A 343 -1.63 -28.25 -0.44
CA VAL A 343 -2.79 -28.77 -1.17
C VAL A 343 -4.02 -28.05 -0.65
N ASP A 344 -4.75 -27.38 -1.53
CA ASP A 344 -5.84 -26.46 -1.19
C ASP A 344 -5.38 -25.44 -0.12
N ASP A 345 -5.96 -25.47 1.07
CA ASP A 345 -5.59 -24.62 2.21
C ASP A 345 -4.69 -25.35 3.25
N ASP A 346 -4.28 -26.58 2.94
CA ASP A 346 -3.47 -27.41 3.84
C ASP A 346 -1.98 -27.33 3.48
N LEU A 347 -1.13 -27.19 4.50
CA LEU A 347 0.32 -27.09 4.41
C LEU A 347 0.97 -28.21 5.21
N ALA A 348 1.90 -28.97 4.61
CA ALA A 348 2.91 -29.73 5.35
C ALA A 348 4.29 -29.12 5.08
N CYS A 349 5.02 -28.82 6.15
CA CYS A 349 6.33 -28.18 6.06
C CYS A 349 7.33 -28.86 6.99
N THR A 350 8.55 -29.08 6.54
CA THR A 350 9.69 -29.46 7.36
C THR A 350 10.70 -28.33 7.36
N LEU A 351 11.00 -27.81 8.54
CA LEU A 351 11.90 -26.71 8.81
C LEU A 351 13.18 -27.25 9.45
N THR A 352 14.33 -26.90 8.90
CA THR A 352 15.65 -27.18 9.46
C THR A 352 16.34 -25.87 9.80
N LEU A 353 16.63 -25.68 11.08
CA LEU A 353 17.27 -24.51 11.67
C LEU A 353 18.72 -24.86 12.03
N GLY A 354 19.68 -24.34 11.28
CA GLY A 354 21.11 -24.47 11.51
C GLY A 354 21.70 -23.18 12.06
N VAL A 355 21.75 -23.01 13.39
CA VAL A 355 22.22 -21.77 14.01
C VAL A 355 23.41 -22.09 14.94
N PHE A 356 24.55 -21.44 14.71
CA PHE A 356 25.80 -21.63 15.46
C PHE A 356 26.30 -23.10 15.55
N GLY A 357 26.06 -23.90 14.51
CA GLY A 357 26.49 -25.30 14.44
C GLY A 357 25.59 -26.29 15.18
N ILE A 358 24.45 -25.82 15.71
CA ILE A 358 23.36 -26.67 16.19
C ILE A 358 22.32 -26.74 15.07
N GLU A 359 21.95 -27.97 14.71
CA GLU A 359 20.92 -28.24 13.71
C GLU A 359 19.69 -28.82 14.41
N GLU A 360 18.55 -28.15 14.24
CA GLU A 360 17.24 -28.57 14.75
C GLU A 360 16.29 -28.75 13.56
N THR A 361 15.56 -29.86 13.52
CA THR A 361 14.54 -30.11 12.49
C THR A 361 13.17 -30.22 13.14
N LYS A 362 12.18 -29.51 12.59
CA LYS A 362 10.79 -29.49 13.04
C LYS A 362 9.88 -29.74 11.84
N SER A 363 8.79 -30.48 12.03
CA SER A 363 7.79 -30.69 10.98
C SER A 363 6.42 -30.21 11.43
N TYR A 364 5.79 -29.39 10.60
CA TYR A 364 4.50 -28.77 10.78
C TYR A 364 3.49 -29.34 9.79
N VAL A 365 2.25 -29.47 10.25
CA VAL A 365 1.07 -29.60 9.39
C VAL A 365 0.11 -28.49 9.79
N GLN A 366 -0.47 -27.78 8.84
CA GLN A 366 -1.47 -26.75 9.04
C GLN A 366 -2.65 -27.05 8.12
N SER A 367 -3.86 -26.96 8.65
CA SER A 367 -5.13 -27.09 7.93
C SER A 367 -6.07 -26.05 8.50
N VAL A 368 -6.99 -25.51 7.70
CA VAL A 368 -7.87 -24.36 8.03
C VAL A 368 -8.21 -24.25 9.54
N GLY A 369 -7.51 -23.36 10.24
CA GLY A 369 -7.74 -23.02 11.65
C GLY A 369 -6.93 -23.82 12.69
N ASP A 370 -6.23 -24.88 12.31
CA ASP A 370 -5.49 -25.76 13.19
C ASP A 370 -4.02 -25.96 12.74
N THR A 371 -3.10 -25.97 13.70
CA THR A 371 -1.68 -26.26 13.46
C THR A 371 -1.26 -27.46 14.32
N TRP A 372 -0.50 -28.37 13.72
CA TRP A 372 0.09 -29.52 14.40
C TRP A 372 1.60 -29.55 14.23
N LEU A 373 2.31 -29.74 15.34
CA LEU A 373 3.75 -29.91 15.38
C LEU A 373 4.08 -31.39 15.61
N ARG A 374 4.98 -31.95 14.80
CA ARG A 374 5.51 -33.28 15.01
C ARG A 374 6.49 -33.28 16.19
N ASP A 375 6.18 -34.08 17.20
CA ASP A 375 7.03 -34.22 18.38
C ASP A 375 8.16 -35.23 18.10
N ALA A 376 9.40 -34.74 18.13
CA ALA A 376 10.59 -35.55 17.92
C ALA A 376 10.82 -36.59 19.03
N THR A 377 10.17 -36.44 20.19
CA THR A 377 10.38 -37.30 21.36
C THR A 377 9.36 -38.45 21.47
N THR A 378 8.22 -38.37 20.78
CA THR A 378 7.12 -39.35 20.85
C THR A 378 6.87 -40.05 19.52
N ASP A 379 7.84 -40.85 19.05
CA ASP A 379 7.74 -41.72 17.85
C ASP A 379 7.14 -41.05 16.58
N GLY A 380 7.24 -39.72 16.49
CA GLY A 380 6.68 -38.93 15.40
C GLY A 380 5.19 -38.60 15.48
N ALA A 381 4.57 -38.66 16.66
CA ALA A 381 3.21 -38.20 16.88
C ALA A 381 3.09 -36.67 16.68
N TYR A 382 1.91 -36.23 16.22
CA TYR A 382 1.59 -34.82 16.07
C TYR A 382 0.81 -34.33 17.29
N ARG A 383 1.20 -33.16 17.82
CA ARG A 383 0.43 -32.45 18.84
C ARG A 383 -0.15 -31.17 18.25
N SER A 384 -1.40 -30.87 18.58
CA SER A 384 -1.98 -29.56 18.24
C SER A 384 -1.22 -28.46 19.00
N VAL A 385 -0.95 -27.37 18.30
CA VAL A 385 -0.37 -26.13 18.82
C VAL A 385 -1.22 -24.98 18.30
N ALA A 386 -1.46 -23.97 19.13
CA ALA A 386 -2.13 -22.77 18.63
C ALA A 386 -1.20 -22.07 17.62
N ALA A 387 -1.72 -21.65 16.47
CA ALA A 387 -0.92 -21.05 15.41
C ALA A 387 -0.20 -19.76 15.84
N ASP A 388 -0.73 -19.07 16.86
CA ASP A 388 -0.19 -17.85 17.45
C ASP A 388 0.72 -18.11 18.67
N GLU A 389 0.87 -19.37 19.11
CA GLU A 389 1.77 -19.73 20.20
C GLU A 389 3.23 -19.62 19.72
N ALA A 390 4.00 -18.67 20.27
CA ALA A 390 5.44 -18.71 20.13
C ALA A 390 5.97 -19.99 20.81
N PRO A 391 6.75 -20.87 20.14
CA PRO A 391 7.59 -20.60 18.95
C PRO A 391 6.99 -21.00 17.58
N ALA A 392 5.83 -21.65 17.53
CA ALA A 392 5.24 -22.14 16.28
C ALA A 392 4.94 -20.99 15.30
N ALA A 393 4.41 -19.86 15.81
CA ALA A 393 4.16 -18.66 15.01
C ALA A 393 5.44 -18.13 14.31
N THR A 394 6.60 -18.22 14.97
CA THR A 394 7.88 -17.77 14.42
C THR A 394 8.41 -18.75 13.38
N ASP A 395 8.29 -20.04 13.64
CA ASP A 395 8.76 -21.08 12.71
C ASP A 395 7.93 -21.10 11.41
N LEU A 396 6.62 -20.90 11.51
CA LEU A 396 5.70 -20.90 10.36
C LEU A 396 5.93 -19.73 9.39
N ILE A 397 6.62 -18.65 9.79
CA ILE A 397 7.03 -17.58 8.85
C ILE A 397 7.95 -18.14 7.76
N TYR A 398 8.74 -19.18 8.06
CA TYR A 398 9.65 -19.82 7.12
C TYR A 398 9.00 -20.94 6.31
N CYS A 399 7.73 -21.26 6.58
CA CYS A 399 6.93 -22.22 5.84
C CYS A 399 5.88 -21.43 5.05
N PRO A 400 6.19 -20.97 3.82
CA PRO A 400 5.31 -20.08 3.07
C PRO A 400 3.93 -20.71 2.88
N GLY A 401 2.96 -20.29 3.69
CA GLY A 401 1.55 -20.68 3.61
C GLY A 401 0.72 -19.76 2.71
N TRP A 402 1.39 -18.93 1.91
CA TRP A 402 0.76 -17.98 0.99
C TRP A 402 0.76 -18.53 -0.44
N SER A 403 -0.32 -18.28 -1.17
CA SER A 403 -0.46 -18.67 -2.57
C SER A 403 0.64 -18.04 -3.44
N PRO A 404 1.30 -18.80 -4.34
CA PRO A 404 2.35 -18.28 -5.22
C PRO A 404 1.80 -17.40 -6.35
N ALA A 405 0.48 -17.13 -6.36
CA ALA A 405 -0.15 -16.22 -7.30
C ALA A 405 0.35 -14.77 -7.07
N PRO A 406 0.75 -14.03 -8.12
CA PRO A 406 1.25 -12.66 -8.00
C PRO A 406 0.27 -11.75 -7.27
N VAL A 407 -1.02 -11.89 -7.53
CA VAL A 407 -2.10 -11.14 -6.88
C VAL A 407 -2.13 -11.38 -5.37
N ALA A 408 -1.97 -12.62 -4.91
CA ALA A 408 -1.95 -12.93 -3.48
C ALA A 408 -0.71 -12.35 -2.77
N THR A 409 0.38 -12.18 -3.51
CA THR A 409 1.61 -11.55 -3.06
C THR A 409 1.67 -10.04 -3.35
N GLY A 410 0.69 -9.42 -4.00
CA GLY A 410 0.76 -8.01 -4.44
C GLY A 410 1.86 -7.70 -5.47
N LEU A 411 2.43 -8.72 -6.12
CA LEU A 411 3.47 -8.57 -7.14
C LEU A 411 2.91 -8.17 -8.51
N ASP A 412 1.61 -8.32 -8.73
CA ASP A 412 0.90 -8.02 -9.98
C ASP A 412 1.09 -6.58 -10.49
N SER A 413 1.33 -5.62 -9.61
CA SER A 413 1.70 -4.24 -9.97
C SER A 413 3.12 -4.09 -10.55
N PHE A 414 4.00 -5.09 -10.35
CA PHE A 414 5.40 -5.07 -10.76
C PHE A 414 5.73 -6.09 -11.87
N VAL A 415 4.93 -7.15 -11.99
CA VAL A 415 5.16 -8.24 -12.93
C VAL A 415 3.99 -8.35 -13.90
N VAL A 416 4.23 -8.00 -15.16
CA VAL A 416 3.24 -8.15 -16.23
C VAL A 416 3.61 -9.39 -17.05
N PRO A 417 2.79 -10.46 -17.04
CA PRO A 417 3.06 -11.66 -17.83
C PRO A 417 3.27 -11.31 -19.31
N GLY A 418 4.21 -12.00 -19.97
CA GLY A 418 4.62 -11.78 -21.36
C GLY A 418 5.63 -10.65 -21.55
N THR A 419 6.04 -9.95 -20.49
CA THR A 419 7.01 -8.84 -20.58
C THR A 419 8.38 -9.18 -19.99
N GLY A 420 8.47 -10.27 -19.23
CA GLY A 420 9.72 -10.73 -18.62
C GLY A 420 10.69 -11.35 -19.62
N ALA A 421 11.93 -11.59 -19.16
CA ALA A 421 12.91 -12.34 -19.94
C ALA A 421 12.68 -13.84 -19.76
N ILE A 422 12.41 -14.56 -20.86
CA ILE A 422 12.24 -16.02 -20.81
C ILE A 422 13.60 -16.70 -20.55
N GLU A 423 13.67 -17.49 -19.48
CA GLU A 423 14.85 -18.25 -19.04
C GLU A 423 14.45 -19.67 -18.62
N ASP A 424 15.40 -20.59 -18.63
CA ASP A 424 15.23 -21.94 -18.07
C ASP A 424 15.66 -21.94 -16.60
N LEU A 425 14.72 -22.20 -15.69
CA LEU A 425 14.96 -22.33 -14.26
C LEU A 425 14.79 -23.80 -13.87
N ASP A 426 15.91 -24.52 -13.71
CA ASP A 426 15.94 -25.93 -13.31
C ASP A 426 15.07 -26.86 -14.18
N GLY A 427 14.97 -26.57 -15.48
CA GLY A 427 14.17 -27.33 -16.45
C GLY A 427 12.73 -26.83 -16.62
N VAL A 428 12.36 -25.72 -15.99
CA VAL A 428 11.08 -25.02 -16.16
C VAL A 428 11.32 -23.73 -16.95
N GLU A 429 10.61 -23.56 -18.06
CA GLU A 429 10.60 -22.28 -18.78
C GLU A 429 9.87 -21.24 -17.93
N ALA A 430 10.54 -20.12 -17.65
CA ALA A 430 10.06 -19.10 -16.73
C ALA A 430 10.34 -17.67 -17.24
N GLU A 431 9.45 -16.74 -16.94
CA GLU A 431 9.66 -15.31 -17.12
C GLU A 431 10.36 -14.71 -15.93
N ARG A 432 11.54 -14.15 -16.15
CA ARG A 432 12.34 -13.46 -15.15
C ARG A 432 12.02 -11.96 -15.09
N PHE A 433 11.88 -11.47 -13.86
CA PHE A 433 11.74 -10.07 -13.51
C PHE A 433 12.78 -9.69 -12.45
N ASP A 434 13.57 -8.65 -12.71
CA ASP A 434 14.45 -8.05 -11.71
C ASP A 434 13.74 -6.83 -11.11
N LEU A 435 13.47 -6.88 -9.80
CA LEU A 435 12.60 -5.96 -9.09
C LEU A 435 13.37 -4.95 -8.22
N GLY A 436 12.74 -3.82 -7.96
CA GLY A 436 13.26 -2.75 -7.11
C GLY A 436 12.91 -2.91 -5.62
N ARG A 437 13.39 -1.96 -4.81
CA ARG A 437 13.13 -1.91 -3.36
C ARG A 437 11.65 -1.68 -3.04
N ASP A 438 10.94 -0.98 -3.90
CA ASP A 438 9.49 -0.76 -3.85
C ASP A 438 8.68 -2.06 -3.88
N ALA A 439 9.15 -3.07 -4.63
CA ALA A 439 8.49 -4.37 -4.69
C ALA A 439 8.62 -5.20 -3.40
N LEU A 440 9.49 -4.82 -2.46
CA LEU A 440 9.65 -5.58 -1.20
C LEU A 440 8.35 -5.60 -0.37
N VAL A 441 7.51 -4.58 -0.50
CA VAL A 441 6.20 -4.51 0.17
C VAL A 441 5.30 -5.69 -0.21
N ALA A 442 5.40 -6.14 -1.46
CA ALA A 442 4.64 -7.27 -1.98
C ALA A 442 4.92 -8.56 -1.17
N ILE A 443 6.19 -8.81 -0.84
CA ILE A 443 6.58 -9.98 -0.05
C ILE A 443 6.55 -9.75 1.48
N GLY A 444 5.77 -8.76 1.93
CA GLY A 444 5.58 -8.45 3.35
C GLY A 444 6.76 -7.73 4.02
N TYR A 445 7.80 -7.37 3.26
CA TYR A 445 8.85 -6.49 3.76
C TYR A 445 8.36 -5.05 3.66
N THR A 446 8.17 -4.38 4.80
CA THR A 446 7.83 -2.96 4.83
C THR A 446 9.09 -2.14 5.13
N PRO A 447 9.97 -1.87 4.15
CA PRO A 447 11.08 -0.97 4.40
C PRO A 447 10.51 0.42 4.69
N SER A 448 10.86 1.00 5.84
CA SER A 448 10.73 2.45 5.96
C SER A 448 11.62 3.08 4.89
N ILE A 449 11.01 3.83 3.96
CA ILE A 449 11.49 4.21 2.62
C ILE A 449 12.92 4.79 2.60
N ASP A 450 13.40 5.34 3.72
CA ASP A 450 14.70 6.01 3.79
C ASP A 450 15.77 5.31 4.67
N VAL A 451 15.44 4.27 5.45
CA VAL A 451 16.35 3.72 6.47
C VAL A 451 16.16 2.21 6.68
N GLY A 452 16.62 1.41 5.72
CA GLY A 452 16.58 -0.07 5.78
C GLY A 452 17.79 -0.68 5.09
N PRO A 453 17.93 -2.02 5.09
CA PRO A 453 19.03 -2.70 4.42
C PRO A 453 19.06 -2.38 2.92
N ASP A 454 20.25 -2.39 2.35
CA ASP A 454 20.50 -2.28 0.93
C ASP A 454 20.00 -3.51 0.19
N LEU A 455 19.30 -3.26 -0.91
CA LEU A 455 18.80 -4.30 -1.79
C LEU A 455 19.82 -4.55 -2.89
N ASP A 456 20.54 -5.67 -2.80
CA ASP A 456 21.53 -6.06 -3.79
C ASP A 456 20.92 -6.84 -4.95
N ARG A 457 19.90 -7.65 -4.66
CA ARG A 457 19.18 -8.44 -5.66
C ARG A 457 17.75 -8.69 -5.22
N PHE A 458 16.81 -8.50 -6.14
CA PHE A 458 15.47 -9.06 -6.05
C PHE A 458 15.08 -9.58 -7.43
N THR A 459 15.01 -10.89 -7.59
CA THR A 459 14.62 -11.52 -8.85
C THR A 459 13.46 -12.46 -8.60
N VAL A 460 12.44 -12.38 -9.43
CA VAL A 460 11.26 -13.26 -9.42
C VAL A 460 11.20 -13.96 -10.77
N TRP A 461 10.91 -15.25 -10.75
CA TRP A 461 10.61 -16.04 -11.93
C TRP A 461 9.15 -16.48 -11.89
N MET A 462 8.46 -16.35 -13.01
CA MET A 462 7.05 -16.69 -13.15
C MET A 462 6.81 -17.70 -14.25
N ASN A 463 5.71 -18.44 -14.16
CA ASN A 463 5.21 -19.22 -15.28
C ASN A 463 4.90 -18.28 -16.47
N PRO A 464 5.43 -18.55 -17.68
CA PRO A 464 5.18 -17.74 -18.87
C PRO A 464 3.72 -17.83 -19.38
N ASP A 465 2.91 -18.78 -18.88
CA ASP A 465 1.50 -18.86 -19.27
C ASP A 465 0.70 -17.68 -18.70
N PRO A 466 0.21 -16.75 -19.54
CA PRO A 466 -0.53 -15.58 -19.08
C PRO A 466 -1.92 -15.94 -18.52
N GLY A 467 -2.44 -17.14 -18.77
CA GLY A 467 -3.71 -17.60 -18.20
C GLY A 467 -3.62 -17.96 -16.72
N GLU A 468 -2.43 -18.37 -16.26
CA GLU A 468 -2.16 -18.80 -14.90
C GLU A 468 -0.75 -18.36 -14.48
N PRO A 469 -0.53 -17.05 -14.25
CA PRO A 469 0.75 -16.56 -13.78
C PRO A 469 0.95 -16.92 -12.31
N TRP A 470 2.04 -17.61 -11.99
CA TRP A 470 2.43 -17.96 -10.62
C TRP A 470 3.95 -17.97 -10.48
N ILE A 471 4.44 -17.73 -9.26
CA ILE A 471 5.86 -17.62 -8.95
C ILE A 471 6.50 -19.01 -8.94
N VAL A 472 7.45 -19.25 -9.83
CA VAL A 472 8.23 -20.51 -9.88
C VAL A 472 9.54 -20.42 -9.08
N GLY A 473 10.04 -19.20 -8.88
CA GLY A 473 11.25 -18.94 -8.11
C GLY A 473 11.34 -17.51 -7.62
N LEU A 474 12.07 -17.32 -6.53
CA LEU A 474 12.40 -16.00 -5.99
C LEU A 474 13.83 -16.02 -5.45
N GLU A 475 14.58 -14.95 -5.70
CA GLU A 475 15.87 -14.66 -5.09
C GLU A 475 15.85 -13.25 -4.50
N LEU A 476 16.30 -13.13 -3.26
CA LEU A 476 16.42 -11.86 -2.57
C LEU A 476 17.76 -11.82 -1.83
N MET A 477 18.50 -10.73 -2.00
CA MET A 477 19.76 -10.49 -1.29
C MET A 477 19.74 -9.09 -0.68
N LEU A 478 19.89 -9.04 0.64
CA LEU A 478 19.91 -7.82 1.43
C LEU A 478 21.25 -7.70 2.17
N THR A 479 21.79 -6.49 2.23
CA THR A 479 22.99 -6.18 3.01
C THR A 479 22.77 -4.95 3.89
N GLY A 480 23.41 -4.90 5.05
CA GLY A 480 23.22 -3.78 5.97
C GLY A 480 23.74 -4.06 7.37
N SER A 481 23.60 -3.08 8.24
CA SER A 481 23.96 -3.20 9.65
C SER A 481 22.85 -3.85 10.48
N THR A 482 23.20 -4.38 11.66
CA THR A 482 22.24 -4.81 12.69
C THR A 482 21.10 -3.83 12.87
N ARG A 483 21.39 -2.54 12.95
CA ARG A 483 20.38 -1.52 13.21
C ARG A 483 19.36 -1.39 12.07
N GLU A 484 19.82 -1.55 10.83
CA GLU A 484 18.96 -1.48 9.64
C GLU A 484 18.06 -2.73 9.56
N PHE A 485 18.63 -3.91 9.81
CA PHE A 485 17.86 -5.15 9.85
C PHE A 485 16.89 -5.20 11.04
N GLU A 486 17.28 -4.78 12.24
CA GLU A 486 16.39 -4.77 13.40
C GLU A 486 15.21 -3.81 13.24
N ARG A 487 15.41 -2.72 12.50
CA ARG A 487 14.34 -1.79 12.16
C ARG A 487 13.38 -2.38 11.12
N ALA A 488 13.89 -3.18 10.18
CA ALA A 488 13.10 -3.76 9.10
C ALA A 488 12.38 -5.06 9.52
N LEU A 489 13.03 -5.91 10.32
CA LEU A 489 12.58 -7.27 10.64
C LEU A 489 12.32 -7.51 12.13
N GLY A 490 12.63 -6.52 12.98
CA GLY A 490 12.56 -6.67 14.43
C GLY A 490 13.86 -7.17 15.07
N PRO A 491 13.92 -7.21 16.40
CA PRO A 491 15.13 -7.55 17.14
C PRO A 491 15.55 -9.02 16.92
N GLY A 492 16.86 -9.30 16.95
CA GLY A 492 17.34 -10.69 16.85
C GLY A 492 18.75 -10.87 16.28
N PHE A 493 19.43 -9.78 15.94
CA PHE A 493 20.74 -9.83 15.29
C PHE A 493 21.87 -9.49 16.26
N THR A 494 23.08 -9.96 15.98
CA THR A 494 24.25 -9.61 16.80
C THR A 494 24.50 -8.10 16.73
N PRO A 495 24.62 -7.37 17.87
CA PRO A 495 24.90 -5.93 17.88
C PRO A 495 26.18 -5.56 17.10
N ASP A 496 26.14 -4.42 16.40
CA ASP A 496 27.26 -3.87 15.63
C ASP A 496 27.84 -4.83 14.57
N ALA A 497 27.01 -5.71 14.01
CA ALA A 497 27.38 -6.62 12.95
C ALA A 497 27.05 -6.05 11.56
N ASP A 498 27.89 -6.41 10.59
CA ASP A 498 27.54 -6.34 9.17
C ASP A 498 26.78 -7.62 8.81
N ILE A 499 25.58 -7.48 8.27
CA ILE A 499 24.65 -8.57 7.97
C ILE A 499 24.50 -8.71 6.46
N VAL A 500 24.61 -9.94 5.99
CA VAL A 500 24.19 -10.37 4.65
C VAL A 500 23.07 -11.38 4.83
N MET A 501 21.92 -11.12 4.22
CA MET A 501 20.79 -12.04 4.19
C MET A 501 20.52 -12.45 2.75
N GLU A 502 20.61 -13.74 2.49
CA GLU A 502 20.27 -14.36 1.22
C GLU A 502 19.01 -15.21 1.40
N PHE A 503 18.07 -15.04 0.49
CA PHE A 503 16.81 -15.75 0.42
C PHE A 503 16.66 -16.36 -0.96
N SER A 504 16.24 -17.62 -0.99
CA SER A 504 15.90 -18.34 -2.21
C SER A 504 14.64 -19.17 -1.98
N LEU A 505 13.68 -19.02 -2.89
CA LEU A 505 12.50 -19.86 -2.99
C LEU A 505 12.50 -20.54 -4.35
N ARG A 506 12.16 -21.83 -4.37
CA ARG A 506 11.98 -22.64 -5.58
C ARG A 506 10.72 -23.48 -5.46
N VAL A 507 9.91 -23.50 -6.50
CA VAL A 507 8.77 -24.41 -6.63
C VAL A 507 9.20 -25.57 -7.54
N THR A 508 9.14 -26.81 -7.03
CA THR A 508 9.85 -27.95 -7.64
C THR A 508 8.92 -29.06 -8.16
N ASN A 509 7.60 -28.97 -7.91
CA ASN A 509 6.62 -29.92 -8.44
C ASN A 509 5.21 -29.31 -8.47
N LEU A 510 4.66 -29.14 -9.68
CA LEU A 510 3.36 -28.49 -9.92
C LEU A 510 2.25 -29.46 -10.32
N GLU A 511 2.62 -30.66 -10.76
CA GLU A 511 1.69 -31.57 -11.44
C GLU A 511 1.19 -32.73 -10.56
N ASP A 512 1.82 -33.03 -9.41
CA ASP A 512 1.31 -34.05 -8.47
C ASP A 512 1.86 -33.90 -7.03
N PRO A 513 1.44 -32.87 -6.26
CA PRO A 513 1.84 -32.73 -4.87
C PRO A 513 0.88 -33.57 -4.03
N ARG A 514 1.21 -34.85 -3.85
CA ARG A 514 0.39 -35.74 -3.00
C ARG A 514 0.62 -35.41 -1.54
N LEU A 515 -0.21 -34.55 -0.99
CA LEU A 515 -0.38 -34.43 0.45
C LEU A 515 -1.33 -35.54 0.90
N VAL A 516 -0.81 -36.54 1.62
CA VAL A 516 -1.66 -37.49 2.35
C VAL A 516 -1.74 -36.99 3.79
N VAL A 517 -2.60 -36.00 4.05
CA VAL A 517 -2.95 -35.64 5.43
C VAL A 517 -3.93 -36.71 5.91
N VAL A 518 -3.41 -37.73 6.59
CA VAL A 518 -4.26 -38.49 7.50
C VAL A 518 -4.27 -37.70 8.80
N PRO A 519 -5.33 -36.93 9.12
CA PRO A 519 -5.42 -36.31 10.43
C PRO A 519 -5.19 -37.40 11.48
N PRO A 520 -4.29 -37.19 12.47
CA PRO A 520 -4.05 -38.20 13.48
C PRO A 520 -5.40 -38.50 14.13
N THR A 521 -5.86 -39.76 13.99
CA THR A 521 -7.08 -40.23 14.66
C THR A 521 -6.96 -39.80 16.10
N GLU A 522 -7.86 -38.94 16.59
CA GLU A 522 -7.88 -38.55 17.99
C GLU A 522 -7.74 -39.83 18.80
N ILE A 523 -6.70 -39.87 19.64
CA ILE A 523 -6.62 -40.91 20.66
C ILE A 523 -7.78 -40.57 21.59
N THR A 524 -8.97 -41.10 21.28
CA THR A 524 -10.08 -41.13 22.24
C THR A 524 -9.51 -41.84 23.45
N GLU A 525 -9.40 -41.11 24.56
CA GLU A 525 -9.11 -41.67 25.88
C GLU A 525 -10.20 -42.70 26.20
N GLU A 526 -10.02 -43.94 25.74
CA GLU A 526 -10.73 -45.10 26.27
C GLU A 526 -9.94 -45.61 27.48
N GLY A 527 -10.37 -45.18 28.68
CA GLY A 527 -10.22 -45.96 29.93
C GLY A 527 -9.06 -45.61 30.84
#